data_AF-A0A0U2VY37-F1
#
_entry.id   AF-A0A0U2VY37-F1
#
_cell.length_a   1.000
_cell.length_b   1.000
_cell.length_c   1.000
_cell.angle_alpha   90.00
_cell.angle_beta   90.00
_cell.angle_gamma   90.00
#
_symmetry.space_group_name_H-M   'P 1'
#
loop_
_entity.id
_entity.type
_entity.pdbx_description
1 polymer ?
#
loop_
_entity_poly.entity_id
_entity_poly.type
_entity_poly.pdbx_seq_one_letter_code
_entity_poly.pdbx_strand_id
1 'polypeptide(L)'
;MRNAVQEAILEGVANGIVQPVFLFAQISNQFNDLGMGVVQFWAELDELVHAEHPVIELEGGRLPDYSGNLDSDFLRYVRIRPTSLGCELLQGRADCVHVNGIKRWLGGYQAHGKGPVWRWNGSVEQLMYL
;
A
#
# COMPACT_ATOMS: atom_id res chain seq x y z
N MET A 1 7.31 -2.64 6.28
CA MET A 1 6.66 -3.96 6.09
C MET A 1 5.56 -3.63 5.12
N ARG A 2 5.43 -4.30 3.97
CA ARG A 2 4.12 -4.18 3.32
C ARG A 2 3.12 -4.81 4.27
N ASN A 3 2.19 -4.02 4.79
CA ASN A 3 1.08 -4.59 5.54
C ASN A 3 0.12 -5.26 4.57
N ALA A 4 -0.85 -6.01 5.10
CA ALA A 4 -1.81 -6.75 4.30
C ALA A 4 -2.63 -5.84 3.35
N VAL A 5 -2.86 -4.58 3.72
CA VAL A 5 -3.59 -3.61 2.86
C VAL A 5 -2.73 -3.18 1.68
N GLN A 6 -1.46 -2.83 1.89
CA GLN A 6 -0.53 -2.48 0.80
C GLN A 6 -0.30 -3.65 -0.16
N GLU A 7 -0.27 -4.87 0.36
CA GLU A 7 -0.19 -6.09 -0.45
C GLU A 7 -1.45 -6.27 -1.30
N ALA A 8 -2.64 -6.18 -0.71
CA ALA A 8 -3.90 -6.25 -1.45
C ALA A 8 -4.05 -5.13 -2.49
N ILE A 9 -3.57 -3.91 -2.19
CA ILE A 9 -3.52 -2.79 -3.14
C ILE A 9 -2.66 -3.19 -4.34
N LEU A 10 -1.41 -3.60 -4.10
CA LEU A 10 -0.47 -3.91 -5.17
C LEU A 10 -0.94 -5.09 -6.03
N GLU A 11 -1.51 -6.13 -5.41
CA GLU A 11 -2.13 -7.26 -6.11
C GLU A 11 -3.34 -6.83 -6.95
N GLY A 12 -4.25 -6.03 -6.40
CA GLY A 12 -5.42 -5.54 -7.13
C GLY A 12 -5.04 -4.70 -8.34
N VAL A 13 -4.03 -3.84 -8.22
CA VAL A 13 -3.50 -3.05 -9.33
C VAL A 13 -2.84 -3.94 -10.38
N ALA A 14 -2.03 -4.92 -9.97
CA ALA A 14 -1.41 -5.87 -10.89
C ALA A 14 -2.42 -6.76 -11.62
N ASN A 15 -3.58 -7.02 -11.00
CA ASN A 15 -4.72 -7.72 -11.60
C ASN A 15 -5.60 -6.82 -12.48
N GLY A 16 -5.19 -5.56 -12.73
CA GLY A 16 -5.82 -4.67 -13.70
C GLY A 16 -6.83 -3.67 -13.13
N ILE A 17 -6.97 -3.57 -11.80
CA ILE A 17 -7.82 -2.55 -11.19
C ILE A 17 -7.05 -1.23 -11.13
N VAL A 18 -7.16 -0.46 -12.21
CA VAL A 18 -6.36 0.76 -12.40
C VAL A 18 -6.96 2.01 -11.77
N GLN A 19 -8.21 1.98 -11.31
CA GLN A 19 -8.87 3.15 -10.70
C GLN A 19 -8.93 2.98 -9.17
N PRO A 20 -8.33 3.90 -8.38
CA PRO A 20 -8.27 3.78 -6.92
C PRO A 20 -9.64 3.61 -6.24
N VAL A 21 -10.69 4.25 -6.77
CA VAL A 21 -12.05 4.16 -6.20
C VAL A 21 -12.63 2.75 -6.31
N PHE A 22 -12.39 2.05 -7.43
CA PHE A 22 -12.81 0.65 -7.58
C PHE A 22 -11.93 -0.29 -6.78
N LEU A 23 -10.64 0.02 -6.67
CA LEU A 23 -9.72 -0.74 -5.82
C LEU A 23 -10.13 -0.67 -4.35
N PHE A 24 -10.50 0.52 -3.86
CA PHE A 24 -11.03 0.68 -2.50
C PHE A 24 -12.26 -0.19 -2.28
N ALA A 25 -13.25 -0.15 -3.18
CA ALA A 25 -14.48 -0.93 -3.03
C ALA A 25 -14.21 -2.44 -2.95
N GLN A 26 -13.23 -2.95 -3.69
CA GLN A 26 -12.85 -4.36 -3.60
C GLN A 26 -12.15 -4.68 -2.27
N ILE A 27 -11.15 -3.89 -1.89
CA ILE A 27 -10.33 -4.15 -0.69
C ILE A 27 -11.15 -3.92 0.58
N SER A 28 -12.08 -2.95 0.59
CA SER A 28 -12.97 -2.73 1.73
C SER A 28 -13.84 -3.94 2.03
N ASN A 29 -14.27 -4.69 1.00
CA ASN A 29 -15.03 -5.92 1.22
C ASN A 29 -14.15 -7.03 1.82
N GLN A 30 -12.88 -7.12 1.42
CA GLN A 30 -11.94 -8.12 1.94
C GLN A 30 -11.54 -7.88 3.40
N PHE A 31 -11.40 -6.61 3.80
CA PHE A 31 -10.92 -6.22 5.14
C PHE A 31 -12.02 -5.63 6.03
N ASN A 32 -13.30 -5.83 5.68
CA ASN A 32 -14.44 -5.27 6.42
C ASN A 32 -14.46 -5.73 7.88
N ASP A 33 -14.28 -7.04 8.11
CA ASP A 33 -14.26 -7.65 9.44
C ASP A 33 -13.06 -7.21 10.28
N LEU A 34 -12.02 -6.65 9.63
CA LEU A 34 -10.82 -6.09 10.26
C LEU A 34 -10.92 -4.57 10.47
N GLY A 35 -12.06 -3.96 10.12
CA GLY A 35 -12.34 -2.54 10.35
C GLY A 35 -11.54 -1.58 9.47
N MET A 36 -11.05 -2.02 8.30
CA MET A 36 -10.28 -1.17 7.40
C MET A 36 -11.14 -0.02 6.86
N GLY A 37 -10.72 1.21 7.14
CA GLY A 37 -11.45 2.43 6.77
C GLY A 37 -10.89 3.12 5.53
N VAL A 38 -11.70 4.00 4.94
CA VAL A 38 -11.34 4.80 3.75
C VAL A 38 -10.06 5.61 3.94
N VAL A 39 -9.86 6.21 5.12
CA VAL A 39 -8.65 7.00 5.43
C VAL A 39 -7.40 6.14 5.42
N GLN A 40 -7.50 4.93 5.98
CA GLN A 40 -6.39 3.98 5.99
C GLN A 40 -6.04 3.57 4.57
N PHE A 41 -7.01 3.18 3.75
CA PHE A 41 -6.77 2.82 2.35
C PHE A 41 -5.99 3.89 1.59
N TRP A 42 -6.44 5.15 1.66
CA TRP A 42 -5.78 6.24 0.94
C TRP A 42 -4.39 6.55 1.48
N ALA A 43 -4.17 6.47 2.79
CA ALA A 43 -2.84 6.65 3.39
C ALA A 43 -1.86 5.56 2.92
N GLU A 44 -2.31 4.31 2.86
CA GLU A 44 -1.49 3.18 2.40
C GLU A 44 -1.19 3.28 0.89
N LEU A 45 -2.16 3.70 0.07
CA LEU A 45 -1.94 3.97 -1.35
C LEU A 45 -0.98 5.15 -1.57
N ASP A 46 -1.13 6.22 -0.78
CA ASP A 46 -0.25 7.39 -0.83
C ASP A 46 1.20 7.03 -0.50
N GLU A 47 1.43 6.18 0.50
CA GLU A 47 2.77 5.68 0.84
C GLU A 47 3.38 4.88 -0.32
N LEU A 48 2.60 4.06 -1.04
CA LEU A 48 3.09 3.29 -2.19
C LEU A 48 3.42 4.17 -3.41
N VAL A 49 2.71 5.29 -3.57
CA VAL A 49 2.92 6.23 -4.68
C VAL A 49 4.08 7.19 -4.39
N HIS A 50 4.23 7.65 -3.15
CA HIS A 50 5.18 8.69 -2.77
C HIS A 50 6.39 8.21 -1.96
N ALA A 51 6.61 6.89 -1.87
CA ALA A 51 7.84 6.33 -1.30
C ALA A 51 9.10 6.81 -2.04
N GLU A 52 10.27 6.73 -1.36
CA GLU A 52 11.59 7.04 -1.95
C GLU A 52 11.80 6.33 -3.30
N HIS A 53 11.42 5.06 -3.36
CA HIS A 53 11.28 4.28 -4.58
C HIS A 53 9.81 3.88 -4.76
N PRO A 54 9.05 4.60 -5.60
CA PRO A 54 7.63 4.34 -5.81
C PRO A 54 7.34 2.90 -6.22
N VAL A 55 6.33 2.31 -5.58
CA VAL A 55 5.86 0.95 -5.84
C VAL A 55 4.69 0.97 -6.84
N ILE A 56 3.92 2.06 -6.80
CA ILE A 56 2.81 2.35 -7.70
C ILE A 56 3.07 3.71 -8.36
N GLU A 57 2.79 3.80 -9.64
CA GLU A 57 2.82 5.04 -10.39
C GLU A 57 1.41 5.60 -10.55
N LEU A 58 1.28 6.91 -10.37
CA LEU A 58 0.03 7.65 -10.53
C LEU A 58 -0.03 8.26 -11.94
N GLU A 59 -1.10 7.97 -12.66
CA GLU A 59 -1.36 8.52 -13.98
C GLU A 59 -2.58 9.44 -13.94
N GLY A 60 -2.35 10.72 -14.22
CA GLY A 60 -3.41 11.72 -14.22
C GLY A 60 -3.85 12.07 -12.81
N GLY A 61 -3.40 13.22 -12.32
CA GLY A 61 -3.96 13.86 -11.14
C GLY A 61 -3.22 13.61 -9.82
N ARG A 62 -3.97 13.55 -8.72
CA ARG A 62 -3.47 13.47 -7.34
C ARG A 62 -4.40 12.65 -6.46
N LEU A 63 -3.82 11.98 -5.47
CA LEU A 63 -4.56 11.30 -4.40
C LEU A 63 -5.14 12.31 -3.40
N PRO A 64 -6.09 11.89 -2.55
CA PRO A 64 -6.59 12.73 -1.47
C PRO A 64 -5.51 13.23 -0.51
N ASP A 65 -5.41 14.55 -0.33
CA ASP A 65 -4.50 15.21 0.62
C ASP A 65 -5.19 15.68 1.92
N TYR A 66 -6.48 15.36 2.09
CA TYR A 66 -7.33 15.75 3.22
C TYR A 66 -7.42 17.25 3.50
N SER A 67 -6.98 18.10 2.58
CA SER A 67 -7.03 19.57 2.71
C SER A 67 -8.43 20.16 2.48
N GLY A 68 -9.40 19.32 2.08
CA GLY A 68 -10.76 19.73 1.71
C GLY A 68 -10.92 20.18 0.26
N ASN A 69 -9.84 20.21 -0.54
CA ASN A 69 -9.84 20.70 -1.92
C ASN A 69 -9.91 19.59 -2.99
N LEU A 70 -10.63 18.50 -2.71
CA LEU A 70 -10.79 17.40 -3.65
C LEU A 70 -12.20 17.42 -4.24
N ASP A 71 -12.26 17.66 -5.53
CA ASP A 71 -13.42 17.32 -6.33
C ASP A 71 -13.55 15.79 -6.38
N SER A 72 -14.65 15.25 -5.88
CA SER A 72 -14.91 13.81 -5.86
C SER A 72 -14.96 13.20 -7.26
N ASP A 73 -15.32 13.99 -8.28
CA ASP A 73 -15.38 13.51 -9.65
C ASP A 73 -14.00 13.32 -10.26
N PHE A 74 -13.00 14.04 -9.76
CA PHE A 74 -11.62 13.92 -10.21
C PHE A 74 -11.01 12.54 -9.92
N LEU A 75 -11.36 11.93 -8.78
CA LEU A 75 -10.84 10.61 -8.39
C LEU A 75 -11.24 9.49 -9.36
N ARG A 76 -12.28 9.70 -10.17
CA ARG A 76 -12.70 8.74 -11.21
C ARG A 76 -11.74 8.72 -12.40
N TYR A 77 -10.98 9.79 -12.62
CA TYR A 77 -10.04 9.91 -13.74
C TYR A 77 -8.61 9.52 -13.35
N VAL A 78 -8.31 9.46 -12.06
CA VAL A 78 -7.02 9.00 -11.55
C VAL A 78 -6.83 7.53 -11.89
N ARG A 79 -5.68 7.22 -12.49
CA ARG A 79 -5.24 5.85 -12.76
C ARG A 79 -3.97 5.52 -12.00
N ILE A 80 -3.78 4.25 -11.70
CA ILE A 80 -2.59 3.72 -11.05
C ILE A 80 -2.10 2.46 -11.75
N ARG A 81 -0.79 2.26 -11.78
CA ARG A 81 -0.15 1.04 -12.28
C ARG A 81 1.07 0.63 -11.45
N PRO A 82 1.47 -0.64 -11.43
CA PRO A 82 2.67 -1.06 -10.70
C PRO A 82 3.91 -0.48 -11.39
N THR A 83 4.91 -0.08 -10.61
CA THR A 83 6.25 0.23 -11.14
C THR A 83 7.04 -1.07 -11.37
N SER A 84 8.23 -0.98 -11.96
CA SER A 84 9.16 -2.13 -12.03
C SER A 84 9.46 -2.70 -10.65
N LEU A 85 9.66 -1.83 -9.64
CA LEU A 85 9.82 -2.24 -8.25
C LEU A 85 8.56 -2.93 -7.73
N GLY A 86 7.37 -2.41 -8.02
CA GLY A 86 6.11 -3.07 -7.66
C GLY A 86 6.00 -4.49 -8.21
N CYS A 87 6.39 -4.70 -9.46
CA CYS A 87 6.44 -6.03 -10.07
C CYS A 87 7.47 -6.96 -9.40
N GLU A 88 8.66 -6.46 -9.06
CA GLU A 88 9.68 -7.23 -8.35
C GLU A 88 9.23 -7.62 -6.94
N LEU A 89 8.58 -6.69 -6.24
CA LEU A 89 8.04 -6.91 -4.91
C LEU A 89 6.89 -7.93 -4.90
N LEU A 90 6.07 -8.01 -5.96
CA LEU A 90 5.05 -9.07 -6.10
C LEU A 90 5.67 -10.45 -6.36
N GLN A 91 6.80 -10.48 -7.06
CA GLN A 91 7.49 -11.71 -7.44
C GLN A 91 8.48 -12.16 -6.35
N GLY A 92 8.47 -11.52 -5.18
CA GLY A 92 9.35 -11.83 -4.06
C GLY A 92 10.84 -11.57 -4.33
N ARG A 93 11.16 -10.79 -5.37
CA ARG A 93 12.55 -10.47 -5.75
C ARG A 93 13.13 -9.24 -5.08
N ALA A 94 12.29 -8.45 -4.43
CA ALA A 94 12.67 -7.30 -3.64
C ALA A 94 11.91 -7.31 -2.30
N ASP A 95 12.42 -6.56 -1.31
CA ASP A 95 11.72 -6.32 -0.05
C ASP A 95 11.52 -4.83 0.16
N CYS A 96 10.27 -4.42 0.41
CA CYS A 96 9.91 -3.01 0.49
C CYS A 96 10.58 -2.31 1.69
N VAL A 97 10.86 -3.01 2.80
CA VAL A 97 11.55 -2.39 3.95
C VAL A 97 13.02 -2.17 3.66
N HIS A 98 13.66 -3.12 2.99
CA HIS A 98 15.07 -2.93 2.61
C HIS A 98 15.23 -1.79 1.62
N VAL A 99 14.28 -1.63 0.69
CA VAL A 99 14.32 -0.59 -0.34
C VAL A 99 13.86 0.77 0.21
N ASN A 100 12.63 0.86 0.72
CA ASN A 100 11.97 2.11 1.12
C ASN A 100 11.99 2.37 2.63
N GLY A 101 12.35 1.36 3.43
CA GLY A 101 12.28 1.46 4.88
C GLY A 101 10.86 1.33 5.43
N ILE A 102 10.74 1.70 6.69
CA ILE A 102 9.48 1.94 7.39
C ILE A 102 9.66 3.21 8.23
N LYS A 103 8.60 3.98 8.38
CA LYS A 103 8.54 5.10 9.33
C LYS A 103 7.09 5.33 9.75
N ARG A 104 6.60 4.53 10.70
CA ARG A 104 5.20 4.58 11.13
C ARG A 104 5.02 4.29 12.61
N TRP A 105 3.93 4.81 13.16
CA TRP A 105 3.47 4.44 14.48
C TRP A 105 2.65 3.14 14.42
N LEU A 106 3.01 2.18 15.27
CA LEU A 106 2.27 0.95 15.51
C LEU A 106 1.86 0.98 16.98
N GLY A 107 0.64 1.46 17.24
CA GLY A 107 0.21 1.81 18.59
C GLY A 107 1.11 2.90 19.17
N GLY A 108 1.83 2.57 20.26
CA GLY A 108 2.77 3.47 20.93
C GLY A 108 4.24 3.32 20.52
N TYR A 109 4.56 2.46 19.54
CA TYR A 109 5.92 2.24 19.07
C TYR A 109 6.13 2.83 17.68
N GLN A 110 7.20 3.60 17.50
CA GLN A 110 7.59 4.07 16.19
C GLN A 110 8.49 3.03 15.51
N ALA A 111 7.93 2.30 14.55
CA ALA A 111 8.71 1.44 13.67
C ALA A 111 9.46 2.29 12.65
N HIS A 112 10.78 2.16 12.60
CA HIS A 112 11.63 2.93 11.70
C HIS A 112 12.87 2.15 11.21
N GLY A 113 13.41 2.55 10.06
CA GLY A 113 14.66 1.99 9.49
C GLY A 113 14.45 1.06 8.29
N LYS A 114 15.53 0.44 7.81
CA LYS A 114 15.56 -0.45 6.62
C LYS A 114 15.86 -1.93 6.95
N GLY A 115 15.94 -2.29 8.23
CA GLY A 115 16.25 -3.64 8.69
C GLY A 115 16.94 -3.63 10.05
N PRO A 116 17.09 -4.80 10.71
CA PRO A 116 16.50 -6.11 10.36
C PRO A 116 14.99 -6.16 10.65
N VAL A 117 14.24 -7.04 9.98
CA VAL A 117 12.77 -6.96 9.99
C VAL A 117 12.12 -8.27 10.42
N TRP A 118 11.25 -8.17 11.42
CA TRP A 118 10.37 -9.27 11.79
C TRP A 118 9.24 -9.43 10.78
N ARG A 119 8.93 -10.66 10.40
CA ARG A 119 7.86 -11.02 9.46
C ARG A 119 7.03 -12.15 10.04
N TRP A 120 5.71 -11.99 10.04
CA TRP A 120 4.81 -13.09 10.36
C TRP A 120 4.80 -14.09 9.20
N ASN A 121 5.08 -15.35 9.49
CA ASN A 121 4.90 -16.45 8.57
C ASN A 121 3.60 -17.18 8.92
N GLY A 122 2.56 -17.00 8.10
CA GLY A 122 1.26 -17.59 8.33
C GLY A 122 1.22 -19.12 8.18
N SER A 123 2.16 -19.74 7.45
CA SER A 123 2.19 -21.20 7.28
C SER A 123 2.67 -21.93 8.53
N VAL A 124 3.50 -21.28 9.35
CA VAL A 124 4.04 -21.84 10.60
C VAL A 124 3.57 -21.08 11.84
N GLU A 125 2.73 -20.06 11.66
CA GLU A 125 2.22 -19.18 12.71
C GLU A 125 3.33 -18.61 13.63
N GLN A 126 4.43 -18.16 13.03
CA GLN A 126 5.59 -17.65 13.78
C GLN A 126 6.11 -16.33 13.23
N LEU A 127 6.68 -15.52 14.13
CA LEU A 127 7.45 -14.34 13.78
C LEU A 127 8.87 -14.77 13.40
N MET A 128 9.26 -14.57 12.15
CA MET A 128 10.59 -14.87 11.63
C MET A 128 11.43 -13.60 11.57
N TYR A 129 12.71 -13.75 11.85
CA TYR A 129 13.71 -12.71 11.69
C TYR A 129 14.39 -12.88 10.33
N LEU A 130 14.21 -11.90 9.44
CA LEU A 130 14.71 -11.90 8.07
C LEU A 130 15.64 -10.70 7.83
#